data_AF-A0A0K0DKI1-F1
#
_entry.id   AF-A0A0K0DKI1-F1
#
_cell.length_a   1.000
_cell.length_b   1.000
_cell.length_c   1.000
_cell.angle_alpha   90.00
_cell.angle_beta   90.00
_cell.angle_gamma   90.00
#
_symmetry.space_group_name_H-M   'P 1'
#
loop_
_entity.id
_entity.type
_entity.pdbx_description
1 polymer ?
#
loop_
_entity_poly.entity_id
_entity_poly.type
_entity_poly.pdbx_seq_one_letter_code
_entity_poly.pdbx_strand_id
1 'polypeptide(L)'
;MSGGDSNITDEKRSDVENSSGGGESSDESSSEEEIKIELMVNARARRSNAGNKMSALIQSSNQEDDFYKSAYGGGFNEDDADDLFESPTHSDVDEVDSDFDKPEEEDEPISDEETEVKRGHRKVKGYKEPPRGSRSELLAKNKTWVMARMAGKTVAANSVDAKTQAARLKEAEHTEKVNVESLRKLVYL
;
A
#
# COMPACT_ATOMS: atom_id res chain seq x y z
N MET A 1 -39.06 -27.91 16.14
CA MET A 1 -38.64 -28.27 14.77
C MET A 1 -37.12 -28.31 14.75
N SER A 2 -36.58 -29.27 14.01
CA SER A 2 -35.20 -29.79 14.00
C SER A 2 -34.08 -28.76 14.17
N GLY A 3 -33.16 -29.06 15.08
CA GLY A 3 -31.77 -28.58 15.00
C GLY A 3 -31.02 -29.31 13.87
N GLY A 4 -29.95 -28.69 13.40
CA GLY A 4 -29.11 -29.22 12.33
C GLY A 4 -27.81 -28.45 12.26
N ASP A 5 -26.89 -28.77 13.17
CA ASP A 5 -25.46 -28.53 12.99
C ASP A 5 -24.97 -29.41 11.84
N SER A 6 -24.27 -28.84 10.86
CA SER A 6 -23.52 -29.61 9.88
C SER A 6 -22.11 -29.05 9.71
N ASN A 7 -21.24 -29.63 10.52
CA ASN A 7 -19.82 -29.92 10.36
C ASN A 7 -19.09 -29.45 9.08
N ILE A 8 -17.96 -28.82 9.38
CA ILE A 8 -16.69 -28.78 8.65
C ILE A 8 -16.32 -30.11 7.96
N THR A 9 -15.89 -30.02 6.69
CA THR A 9 -14.98 -30.99 6.07
C THR A 9 -13.98 -30.25 5.16
N ASP A 10 -12.72 -30.25 5.59
CA ASP A 10 -11.53 -29.97 4.77
C ASP A 10 -11.46 -30.99 3.62
N GLU A 11 -11.68 -30.53 2.38
CA GLU A 11 -11.38 -31.30 1.18
C GLU A 11 -9.96 -30.96 0.72
N LYS A 12 -9.06 -31.92 0.97
CA LYS A 12 -7.66 -31.91 0.58
C LYS A 12 -7.49 -32.81 -0.66
N ARG A 13 -6.66 -32.36 -1.61
CA ARG A 13 -6.03 -33.10 -2.75
C ARG A 13 -6.91 -33.23 -4.00
N SER A 14 -6.41 -32.98 -5.21
CA SER A 14 -5.33 -33.78 -5.81
C SER A 14 -4.43 -33.02 -6.78
N ASP A 15 -3.14 -33.29 -6.66
CA ASP A 15 -2.06 -33.00 -7.58
C ASP A 15 -2.38 -33.50 -9.00
N VAL A 16 -2.20 -32.63 -10.01
CA VAL A 16 -2.24 -33.02 -11.42
C VAL A 16 -0.86 -33.56 -11.77
N GLU A 17 -0.78 -34.89 -11.83
CA GLU A 17 0.42 -35.61 -12.22
C GLU A 17 0.76 -35.39 -13.70
N ASN A 18 2.05 -35.12 -13.88
CA ASN A 18 2.80 -35.00 -15.10
C ASN A 18 2.83 -36.33 -15.87
N SER A 19 2.14 -36.41 -17.00
CA SER A 19 2.20 -37.59 -17.87
C SER A 19 3.49 -37.62 -18.68
N SER A 20 4.39 -38.51 -18.30
CA SER A 20 5.53 -38.96 -19.09
C SER A 20 5.06 -39.73 -20.33
N GLY A 21 5.38 -39.24 -21.52
CA GLY A 21 5.37 -40.01 -22.77
C GLY A 21 6.77 -40.03 -23.33
N GLY A 22 7.46 -41.17 -23.20
CA GLY A 22 8.82 -41.36 -23.69
C GLY A 22 8.89 -41.92 -25.09
N GLY A 23 10.02 -41.66 -25.75
CA GLY A 23 10.58 -42.48 -26.82
C GLY A 23 10.86 -41.73 -28.11
N GLU A 24 12.08 -41.24 -28.30
CA GLU A 24 13.02 -41.82 -29.27
C GLU A 24 14.39 -41.15 -29.20
N SER A 25 15.42 -41.99 -29.22
CA SER A 25 16.84 -41.64 -29.18
C SER A 25 17.35 -41.29 -30.57
N SER A 26 18.00 -40.15 -30.70
CA SER A 26 18.96 -39.88 -31.77
C SER A 26 20.20 -39.26 -31.14
N ASP A 27 21.26 -40.07 -31.15
CA ASP A 27 22.60 -39.81 -30.64
C ASP A 27 23.31 -38.86 -31.63
N GLU A 28 23.48 -37.60 -31.28
CA GLU A 28 24.37 -36.68 -31.99
C GLU A 28 25.21 -35.92 -30.96
N SER A 29 26.45 -36.39 -30.81
CA SER A 29 27.48 -35.83 -29.93
C SER A 29 28.03 -34.52 -30.51
N SER A 30 27.42 -33.38 -30.17
CA SER A 30 28.03 -32.05 -30.28
C SER A 30 28.35 -31.54 -28.86
N SER A 31 29.64 -31.37 -28.57
CA SER A 31 30.15 -30.89 -27.29
C SER A 31 29.82 -29.41 -27.09
N GLU A 32 28.60 -29.14 -26.68
CA GLU A 32 28.12 -27.82 -26.29
C GLU A 32 27.92 -27.86 -24.78
N GLU A 33 28.78 -27.19 -24.03
CA GLU A 33 28.52 -26.98 -22.61
C GLU A 33 27.19 -26.23 -22.49
N GLU A 34 26.15 -26.93 -22.05
CA GLU A 34 24.85 -26.34 -21.76
C GLU A 34 25.02 -25.26 -20.68
N ILE A 35 25.05 -24.00 -21.12
CA ILE A 35 25.11 -22.85 -20.22
C ILE A 35 23.75 -22.75 -19.52
N LYS A 36 23.65 -23.36 -18.35
CA LYS A 36 22.46 -23.30 -17.49
C LYS A 36 22.28 -21.88 -16.96
N ILE A 37 21.37 -21.12 -17.57
CA ILE A 37 21.04 -19.75 -17.14
C ILE A 37 20.17 -19.82 -15.89
N GLU A 38 20.77 -19.64 -14.71
CA GLU A 38 20.03 -19.49 -13.46
C GLU A 38 19.40 -18.09 -13.36
N LEU A 39 18.07 -18.00 -13.53
CA LEU A 39 17.36 -16.75 -13.35
C LEU A 39 17.24 -16.39 -11.86
N MET A 40 17.93 -15.33 -11.42
CA MET A 40 17.89 -14.81 -10.04
C MET A 40 16.60 -14.05 -9.69
N VAL A 41 15.43 -14.61 -10.01
CA VAL A 41 14.13 -13.97 -9.73
C VAL A 41 13.89 -13.80 -8.22
N ASN A 42 14.19 -14.84 -7.44
CA ASN A 42 13.94 -14.87 -5.99
C ASN A 42 15.17 -14.49 -5.16
N ALA A 43 16.37 -14.62 -5.71
CA ALA A 43 17.63 -14.38 -4.99
C ALA A 43 18.01 -12.89 -4.92
N ARG A 44 17.37 -12.01 -5.71
CA ARG A 44 17.71 -10.59 -5.72
C ARG A 44 17.20 -9.86 -4.48
N ALA A 45 17.98 -8.91 -3.98
CA ALA A 45 17.55 -8.01 -2.91
C ALA A 45 16.28 -7.24 -3.31
N ARG A 46 15.25 -7.28 -2.45
CA ARG A 46 13.99 -6.58 -2.67
C ARG A 46 14.14 -5.10 -2.35
N ARG A 47 13.47 -4.25 -3.14
CA ARG A 47 13.34 -2.82 -2.82
C ARG A 47 12.16 -2.62 -1.87
N SER A 48 12.35 -1.81 -0.83
CA SER A 48 11.29 -1.49 0.14
C SER A 48 10.11 -0.71 -0.44
N ASN A 49 10.35 0.02 -1.54
CA ASN A 49 9.35 0.87 -2.19
C ASN A 49 8.80 0.30 -3.52
N ALA A 50 9.05 -0.97 -3.80
CA ALA A 50 8.54 -1.61 -5.01
C ALA A 50 7.02 -1.84 -4.89
N GLY A 51 6.26 -1.31 -5.85
CA GLY A 51 4.81 -1.55 -5.93
C GLY A 51 3.95 -0.69 -4.98
N ASN A 52 4.48 0.41 -4.43
CA ASN A 52 3.79 1.23 -3.42
C ASN A 52 2.36 1.70 -3.79
N LYS A 53 2.04 1.81 -5.08
CA LYS A 53 0.71 2.23 -5.56
C LYS A 53 0.00 1.15 -6.37
N MET A 54 0.58 -0.06 -6.46
CA MET A 54 0.06 -1.12 -7.32
C MET A 54 -1.31 -1.63 -6.83
N SER A 55 -1.50 -1.73 -5.51
CA SER A 55 -2.81 -2.07 -4.93
C SER A 55 -3.88 -1.05 -5.28
N ALA A 56 -3.58 0.25 -5.07
CA ALA A 56 -4.48 1.34 -5.41
C ALA A 56 -4.81 1.36 -6.91
N LEU A 57 -3.82 1.11 -7.76
CA LEU A 57 -4.03 1.04 -9.21
C LEU A 57 -4.98 -0.10 -9.58
N ILE A 58 -4.75 -1.31 -9.06
CA ILE A 58 -5.61 -2.48 -9.31
C ILE A 58 -7.04 -2.23 -8.85
N GLN A 59 -7.21 -1.58 -7.69
CA GLN A 59 -8.52 -1.20 -7.18
C GLN A 59 -9.21 -0.19 -8.11
N SER A 60 -8.50 0.85 -8.53
CA SER A 60 -9.04 1.88 -9.43
C SER A 60 -9.36 1.37 -10.84
N SER A 61 -8.65 0.34 -11.34
CA SER A 61 -8.75 -0.09 -12.73
C SER A 61 -9.76 -1.24 -12.95
N ASN A 62 -9.99 -2.09 -11.95
CA ASN A 62 -10.84 -3.28 -12.11
C ASN A 62 -12.24 -3.11 -11.54
N GLN A 63 -12.48 -2.08 -10.72
CA GLN A 63 -13.78 -1.82 -10.11
C GLN A 63 -14.12 -0.36 -10.35
N GLU A 64 -15.09 -0.11 -11.22
CA GLU A 64 -15.79 1.17 -11.18
C GLU A 64 -16.35 1.33 -9.77
N ASP A 65 -15.98 2.41 -9.11
CA ASP A 65 -16.37 2.63 -7.71
C ASP A 65 -17.83 3.10 -7.62
N ASP A 66 -18.74 2.17 -7.91
CA ASP A 66 -20.17 2.44 -7.96
C ASP A 66 -20.73 2.82 -6.58
N PHE A 67 -20.09 2.36 -5.50
CA PHE A 67 -20.46 2.72 -4.15
C PHE A 67 -20.19 4.20 -3.89
N TYR A 68 -18.94 4.68 -4.07
CA TYR A 68 -18.62 6.09 -3.81
C TYR A 68 -19.15 7.03 -4.89
N LYS A 69 -19.66 6.54 -6.03
CA LYS A 69 -20.43 7.34 -7.01
C LYS A 69 -21.90 7.54 -6.65
N SER A 70 -22.51 6.62 -5.90
CA SER A 70 -23.97 6.64 -5.63
C SER A 70 -24.35 6.87 -4.17
N ALA A 71 -23.43 6.61 -3.24
CA ALA A 71 -23.65 6.83 -1.82
C ALA A 71 -23.98 8.30 -1.52
N TYR A 72 -24.79 8.52 -0.49
CA TYR A 72 -25.14 9.84 0.06
C TYR A 72 -25.75 10.84 -0.93
N GLY A 73 -26.34 10.39 -2.05
CA GLY A 73 -27.17 11.24 -2.91
C GLY A 73 -26.46 11.92 -4.08
N GLY A 74 -25.29 11.41 -4.49
CA GLY A 74 -24.51 11.98 -5.60
C GLY A 74 -23.06 11.48 -5.65
N GLY A 75 -22.66 10.70 -4.65
CA GLY A 75 -21.30 10.22 -4.51
C GLY A 75 -20.36 11.26 -3.93
N PHE A 76 -19.07 10.94 -3.93
CA PHE A 76 -17.98 11.78 -3.45
C PHE A 76 -17.29 12.51 -4.62
N ASN A 77 -18.07 12.85 -5.66
CA ASN A 77 -17.57 13.69 -6.75
C ASN A 77 -17.64 15.17 -6.33
N GLU A 78 -16.79 15.99 -6.93
CA GLU A 78 -16.86 17.44 -6.71
C GLU A 78 -18.09 18.00 -7.44
N ASP A 79 -18.97 18.65 -6.68
CA ASP A 79 -20.14 19.34 -7.22
C ASP A 79 -19.80 20.81 -7.47
N ASP A 80 -20.13 21.33 -8.66
CA ASP A 80 -19.85 22.73 -9.06
C ASP A 80 -20.55 23.79 -8.17
N ALA A 81 -21.48 23.36 -7.32
CA ALA A 81 -22.25 24.20 -6.40
C ALA A 81 -22.00 23.85 -4.91
N ASP A 82 -20.87 23.22 -4.58
CA ASP A 82 -20.48 22.88 -3.21
C ASP A 82 -19.76 24.05 -2.51
N ASP A 83 -20.55 24.93 -1.89
CA ASP A 83 -20.04 26.02 -1.06
C ASP A 83 -19.55 25.51 0.31
N LEU A 84 -18.60 26.23 0.94
CA LEU A 84 -18.08 25.88 2.26
C LEU A 84 -19.20 25.83 3.31
N PHE A 85 -19.26 24.75 4.07
CA PHE A 85 -20.25 24.56 5.13
C PHE A 85 -20.33 25.74 6.11
N GLU A 86 -21.52 26.29 6.29
CA GLU A 86 -21.87 27.29 7.30
C GLU A 86 -22.77 26.66 8.37
N SER A 87 -22.36 26.76 9.64
CA SER A 87 -23.14 26.20 10.75
C SER A 87 -24.43 26.99 10.98
N PRO A 88 -25.60 26.33 11.13
CA PRO A 88 -26.83 27.00 11.52
C PRO A 88 -26.68 27.77 12.84
N THR A 89 -27.26 28.97 12.95
CA THR A 89 -27.08 29.86 14.11
C THR A 89 -27.77 29.40 15.40
N HIS A 90 -28.65 28.40 15.34
CA HIS A 90 -29.55 28.05 16.45
C HIS A 90 -29.59 26.54 16.76
N SER A 91 -28.61 25.75 16.35
CA SER A 91 -28.60 24.29 16.58
C SER A 91 -28.01 23.86 17.93
N ASP A 92 -27.50 24.78 18.75
CA ASP A 92 -26.73 24.41 19.96
C ASP A 92 -27.59 24.12 21.19
N VAL A 93 -28.91 24.29 21.09
CA VAL A 93 -29.83 23.94 22.18
C VAL A 93 -30.26 22.49 22.00
N ASP A 94 -29.59 21.60 22.73
CA ASP A 94 -29.92 20.17 22.77
C ASP A 94 -31.22 19.96 23.54
N GLU A 95 -32.32 19.71 22.82
CA GLU A 95 -33.61 19.40 23.40
C GLU A 95 -33.62 17.93 23.83
N VAL A 96 -33.65 17.71 25.15
CA VAL A 96 -33.65 16.38 25.75
C VAL A 96 -35.07 15.99 26.15
N ASP A 97 -35.49 14.78 25.75
CA ASP A 97 -36.81 14.24 26.10
C ASP A 97 -37.00 14.12 27.61
N SER A 98 -38.25 14.26 28.08
CA SER A 98 -38.57 14.26 29.51
C SER A 98 -38.25 12.95 30.23
N ASP A 99 -38.04 11.86 29.49
CA ASP A 99 -37.70 10.54 30.03
C ASP A 99 -36.19 10.25 30.03
N PHE A 100 -35.35 11.19 29.58
CA PHE A 100 -33.90 11.03 29.65
C PHE A 100 -33.37 10.85 31.08
N ASP A 101 -33.93 11.60 32.04
CA ASP A 101 -33.63 11.49 33.47
C ASP A 101 -34.58 10.52 34.20
N LYS A 102 -35.52 9.89 33.49
CA LYS A 102 -36.40 8.90 34.12
C LYS A 102 -35.51 7.75 34.56
N PRO A 103 -35.50 7.37 35.85
CA PRO A 103 -34.76 6.20 36.27
C PRO A 103 -35.30 5.00 35.48
N GLU A 104 -34.40 4.25 34.84
CA GLU A 104 -34.76 2.97 34.23
C GLU A 104 -35.53 2.16 35.28
N GLU A 105 -36.78 1.83 34.97
CA GLU A 105 -37.65 1.08 35.86
C GLU A 105 -36.95 -0.26 36.15
N GLU A 106 -36.70 -0.50 37.44
CA GLU A 106 -36.02 -1.65 38.01
C GLU A 106 -36.35 -2.97 37.31
N ASP A 107 -35.34 -3.62 36.70
CA ASP A 107 -35.17 -5.07 36.77
C ASP A 107 -33.81 -5.54 36.20
N GLU A 108 -32.73 -5.25 36.91
CA GLU A 108 -31.66 -6.24 37.07
C GLU A 108 -31.42 -6.43 38.57
N PRO A 109 -31.48 -7.65 39.12
CA PRO A 109 -31.08 -7.88 40.50
C PRO A 109 -29.59 -7.56 40.61
N ILE A 110 -29.26 -6.46 41.29
CA ILE A 110 -27.92 -6.24 41.81
C ILE A 110 -27.67 -7.36 42.82
N SER A 111 -26.99 -8.41 42.36
CA SER A 111 -26.40 -9.42 43.24
C SER A 111 -25.36 -8.72 44.11
N ASP A 112 -25.77 -8.25 45.27
CA ASP A 112 -24.86 -7.79 46.33
C ASP A 112 -24.20 -9.01 46.97
N GLU A 113 -23.19 -9.55 46.28
CA GLU A 113 -22.07 -10.22 46.94
C GLU A 113 -20.84 -10.14 46.02
N GLU A 114 -19.99 -9.17 46.32
CA GLU A 114 -18.52 -9.27 46.38
C GLU A 114 -17.81 -8.01 45.83
N THR A 115 -17.31 -7.22 46.78
CA THR A 115 -16.14 -6.32 46.69
C THR A 115 -16.21 -5.06 45.83
N GLU A 116 -15.99 -3.96 46.53
CA GLU A 116 -15.55 -2.66 46.01
C GLU A 116 -14.48 -2.80 44.92
N VAL A 117 -14.85 -2.57 43.66
CA VAL A 117 -13.88 -2.16 42.65
C VAL A 117 -14.43 -0.94 41.93
N LYS A 118 -13.97 0.23 42.39
CA LYS A 118 -14.08 1.51 41.66
C LYS A 118 -13.78 1.24 40.19
N ARG A 119 -14.81 1.32 39.34
CA ARG A 119 -14.69 1.17 37.89
C ARG A 119 -13.76 2.28 37.39
N GLY A 120 -12.48 1.95 37.29
CA GLY A 120 -11.44 2.85 36.84
C GLY A 120 -11.75 3.30 35.42
N HIS A 121 -11.90 4.61 35.24
CA HIS A 121 -12.01 5.26 33.94
C HIS A 121 -10.89 4.71 33.04
N ARG A 122 -11.23 3.87 32.06
CA ARG A 122 -10.25 3.30 31.13
C ARG A 122 -9.77 4.46 30.26
N LYS A 123 -8.65 5.09 30.62
CA LYS A 123 -8.04 6.14 29.80
C LYS A 123 -7.68 5.51 28.45
N VAL A 124 -8.50 5.78 27.43
CA VAL A 124 -8.14 5.46 26.05
C VAL A 124 -6.83 6.15 25.77
N LYS A 125 -5.79 5.35 25.52
CA LYS A 125 -4.46 5.84 25.22
C LYS A 125 -4.52 6.35 23.79
N GLY A 126 -5.00 7.58 23.62
CA GLY A 126 -4.92 8.29 22.34
C GLY A 126 -3.48 8.25 21.83
N TYR A 127 -3.32 8.18 20.51
CA TYR A 127 -2.01 8.21 19.86
C TYR A 127 -1.21 9.40 20.40
N LYS A 128 -0.13 9.11 21.14
CA LYS A 128 0.83 10.13 21.54
C LYS A 128 1.67 10.42 20.31
N GLU A 129 1.38 11.54 19.64
CA GLU A 129 2.25 12.01 18.58
C GLU A 129 3.69 12.04 19.10
N PRO A 130 4.64 11.37 18.43
CA PRO A 130 6.03 11.45 18.83
C PRO A 130 6.43 12.93 18.76
N PRO A 131 7.11 13.46 19.80
CA PRO A 131 7.48 14.86 19.81
C PRO A 131 8.29 15.13 18.53
N ARG A 132 7.79 16.06 17.72
CA ARG A 132 8.55 16.61 16.60
C ARG A 132 9.72 17.32 17.26
N GLY A 133 10.84 16.61 17.41
CA GLY A 133 12.02 17.11 18.10
C GLY A 133 12.34 18.51 17.60
N SER A 134 12.83 19.36 18.50
CA SER A 134 13.14 20.75 18.15
C SER A 134 14.11 20.79 16.95
N ARG A 135 14.11 21.90 16.20
CA ARG A 135 15.02 22.07 15.03
C ARG A 135 16.47 21.77 15.40
N SER A 136 16.90 22.14 16.61
CA SER A 136 18.25 21.86 17.13
C SER A 136 18.48 20.36 17.35
N GLU A 137 17.49 19.64 17.84
CA GLU A 137 17.56 18.19 18.07
C GLU A 137 17.58 17.39 16.77
N LEU A 138 16.81 17.81 15.76
CA LEU A 138 16.86 17.21 14.42
C LEU A 138 18.21 17.49 13.73
N LEU A 139 18.74 18.72 13.88
CA LEU A 139 20.07 19.07 13.39
C LEU A 139 21.19 18.28 14.09
N ALA A 140 21.02 17.92 15.37
CA ALA A 140 21.97 17.09 16.10
C ALA A 140 21.94 15.62 15.65
N LYS A 141 20.75 15.07 15.41
CA LYS A 141 20.57 13.68 14.96
C LYS A 141 20.98 13.47 13.52
N ASN A 142 20.64 14.39 12.62
CA ASN A 142 21.01 14.31 11.20
C ASN A 142 21.09 15.70 10.56
N LYS A 143 22.22 16.39 10.81
CA LYS A 143 22.46 17.74 10.30
C LYS A 143 22.35 17.83 8.78
N THR A 144 22.88 16.84 8.06
CA THR A 144 22.91 16.85 6.59
C THR A 144 21.51 16.69 6.00
N TRP A 145 20.70 15.76 6.53
CA TRP A 145 19.32 15.56 6.09
C TRP A 145 18.43 16.77 6.39
N VAL A 146 18.57 17.35 7.59
CA VAL A 146 17.78 18.54 7.97
C VAL A 146 18.19 19.76 7.15
N MET A 147 19.48 19.98 6.93
CA MET A 147 19.95 21.09 6.08
C MET A 147 19.51 20.89 4.63
N ALA A 148 19.55 19.67 4.08
CA ALA A 148 19.08 19.38 2.73
C ALA A 148 17.58 19.67 2.57
N ARG A 149 16.76 19.28 3.56
CA ARG A 149 15.31 19.54 3.57
C ARG A 149 14.97 21.03 3.74
N MET A 150 15.72 21.75 4.57
CA MET A 150 15.52 23.19 4.81
C MET A 150 16.10 24.08 3.71
N ALA A 151 17.04 23.57 2.92
CA ALA A 151 17.72 24.36 1.89
C ALA A 151 16.87 24.59 0.63
N GLY A 152 15.62 24.12 0.59
CA GLY A 152 14.66 24.51 -0.46
C GLY A 152 15.05 24.09 -1.87
N LYS A 153 15.96 23.12 -2.05
CA LYS A 153 16.22 22.52 -3.37
C LYS A 153 15.10 21.55 -3.72
N THR A 154 13.93 22.10 -4.03
CA THR A 154 12.92 21.37 -4.79
C THR A 154 13.51 21.08 -6.17
N VAL A 155 13.57 19.81 -6.56
CA VAL A 155 13.96 19.45 -7.93
C VAL A 155 12.89 20.03 -8.86
N ALA A 156 13.28 20.93 -9.76
CA ALA A 156 12.38 21.46 -10.77
C ALA A 156 11.82 20.31 -11.61
N ALA A 157 10.54 20.40 -11.97
CA ALA A 157 9.85 19.40 -12.78
C ALA A 157 10.61 19.14 -14.09
N ASN A 158 11.21 17.96 -14.24
CA ASN A 158 11.76 17.33 -15.45
C ASN A 158 12.29 18.24 -16.58
N SER A 159 12.86 19.40 -16.26
CA SER A 159 13.54 20.25 -17.24
C SER A 159 15.04 20.02 -17.08
N VAL A 160 15.63 19.49 -18.16
CA VAL A 160 17.07 19.36 -18.27
C VAL A 160 17.53 20.51 -19.13
N ASP A 161 18.48 21.32 -18.66
CA ASP A 161 19.09 22.36 -19.48
C ASP A 161 19.59 21.77 -20.81
N ALA A 162 19.43 22.49 -21.91
CA ALA A 162 19.79 22.01 -23.25
C ALA A 162 21.24 21.51 -23.35
N LYS A 163 22.15 22.11 -22.57
CA LYS A 163 23.55 21.68 -22.46
C LYS A 163 23.69 20.27 -21.84
N THR A 164 22.94 20.02 -20.78
CA THR A 164 22.94 18.73 -20.06
C THR A 164 22.24 17.65 -20.89
N GLN A 165 21.20 18.02 -21.64
CA GLN A 165 20.54 17.11 -22.57
C GLN A 165 21.49 16.70 -23.71
N ALA A 166 22.21 17.66 -24.29
CA ALA A 166 23.19 17.38 -25.35
C ALA A 166 24.35 16.50 -24.87
N ALA A 167 24.82 16.70 -23.63
CA ALA A 167 25.86 15.83 -23.05
C ALA A 167 25.37 14.38 -22.90
N ARG A 168 24.15 14.18 -22.42
CA ARG A 168 23.54 12.85 -22.29
C ARG A 168 23.34 12.15 -23.63
N LEU A 169 22.97 12.89 -24.68
CA LEU A 169 22.84 12.34 -26.03
C LEU A 169 24.19 11.86 -26.59
N LYS A 170 25.26 12.64 -26.40
CA LYS A 170 26.61 12.23 -26.82
C LYS A 170 27.12 10.98 -26.10
N GLU A 171 26.86 10.88 -24.80
CA GLU A 171 27.19 9.69 -24.03
C GLU A 171 26.41 8.47 -24.52
N ALA A 172 25.10 8.65 -24.77
CA ALA A 172 24.24 7.60 -25.32
C ALA A 172 24.75 7.10 -26.67
N GLU A 173 25.08 7.99 -27.61
CA GLU A 173 25.64 7.60 -28.92
C GLU A 173 26.94 6.79 -28.80
N HIS A 174 27.79 7.11 -27.82
CA HIS A 174 29.02 6.35 -27.60
C HIS A 174 28.72 4.95 -27.11
N THR A 175 27.82 4.81 -26.13
CA THR A 175 27.41 3.50 -25.60
C THR A 175 26.69 2.66 -26.65
N GLU A 176 25.87 3.27 -27.49
CA GLU A 176 25.18 2.60 -28.60
C GLU A 176 26.20 2.02 -29.58
N LYS A 177 27.22 2.79 -29.98
CA LYS A 177 28.27 2.31 -30.89
C LYS A 177 28.99 1.11 -30.32
N VAL A 178 29.38 1.15 -29.05
CA VAL A 178 30.07 0.02 -28.38
C VAL A 178 29.17 -1.20 -28.28
N ASN A 179 27.88 -1.00 -27.98
CA ASN A 179 26.91 -2.10 -27.91
C ASN A 179 26.67 -2.74 -29.28
N VAL A 180 26.50 -1.94 -30.33
CA VAL A 180 26.32 -2.42 -31.71
C VAL A 180 27.56 -3.15 -32.20
N GLU A 181 28.76 -2.64 -31.92
CA GLU A 181 30.01 -3.30 -32.28
C GLU A 181 30.18 -4.63 -31.54
N SER A 182 29.84 -4.68 -30.25
CA SER A 182 29.85 -5.90 -29.44
C SER A 182 28.87 -6.96 -29.99
N LEU A 183 27.66 -6.54 -30.40
CA LEU A 183 26.68 -7.42 -31.03
C LEU A 183 27.13 -7.92 -32.40
N ARG A 184 27.74 -7.05 -33.22
CA ARG A 184 28.32 -7.47 -34.50
C ARG A 184 29.40 -8.53 -34.29
N LYS A 185 30.24 -8.37 -33.27
CA LYS A 185 31.26 -9.37 -32.92
C LYS A 185 30.67 -10.72 -32.49
N LEU A 186 29.50 -10.73 -31.85
CA LEU A 186 28.79 -11.94 -31.43
C LEU A 186 28.06 -12.65 -32.58
N VAL A 187 27.65 -11.92 -33.64
CA VAL A 187 26.94 -12.50 -34.80
C VAL A 187 27.89 -13.15 -35.82
N TYR A 188 29.18 -12.82 -35.78
CA TYR A 188 30.23 -13.42 -36.65
C TYR A 188 31.03 -14.54 -35.96
N LEU A 189 30.52 -15.08 -34.85
CA LEU A 189 30.95 -16.31 -34.19
C LEU A 189 29.88 -17.38 -34.41
#